data_AF-A0A958WWY3-F1
#
_entry.id   AF-A0A958WWY3-F1
#
_cell.length_a   1.000
_cell.length_b   1.000
_cell.length_c   1.000
_cell.angle_alpha   90.00
_cell.angle_beta   90.00
_cell.angle_gamma   90.00
#
_symmetry.space_group_name_H-M   'P 1'
#
loop_
_entity.id
_entity.type
_entity.pdbx_description
1 polymer ?
#
loop_
_entity_poly.entity_id
_entity_poly.type
_entity_poly.pdbx_seq_one_letter_code
_entity_poly.pdbx_strand_id
1 'polypeptide(L)'
;MPKKLPPEKLEQMIKPLPTKDRIAIREQQPITEQWLEDKIKRCKGLMKRDLWMGLPLMFAYLASMLMAYFSNQNIANNITVSLGVLAFGYFGYTVFTTGSYGTNRKRLGVYQALLNEIK
;
A
#
# COMPACT_ATOMS: atom_id res chain seq x y z
N MET A 1 3.66 -19.52 -24.27
CA MET A 1 5.08 -19.10 -24.33
C MET A 1 5.22 -17.76 -23.60
N PRO A 2 6.24 -17.54 -22.75
CA PRO A 2 6.42 -16.25 -22.10
C PRO A 2 6.61 -15.16 -23.16
N LYS A 3 5.61 -14.28 -23.34
CA LYS A 3 5.70 -13.14 -24.24
C LYS A 3 6.70 -12.15 -23.62
N LYS A 4 7.87 -11.99 -24.26
CA LYS A 4 8.79 -10.90 -23.90
C LYS A 4 8.20 -9.59 -24.42
N LEU A 5 7.71 -8.76 -23.50
CA LEU A 5 7.32 -7.39 -23.81
C LEU A 5 8.53 -6.62 -24.37
N PRO A 6 8.34 -5.75 -25.39
CA PRO A 6 9.40 -4.86 -25.85
C PRO A 6 9.96 -4.04 -24.67
N PRO A 7 11.29 -3.91 -24.54
CA PRO A 7 11.92 -3.23 -23.40
C PRO A 7 11.37 -1.81 -23.19
N GLU A 8 11.16 -1.07 -24.28
CA GLU A 8 10.62 0.31 -24.24
C GLU A 8 9.19 0.37 -23.70
N LYS A 9 8.34 -0.58 -24.11
CA LYS A 9 6.95 -0.65 -23.64
C LYS A 9 6.90 -1.02 -22.16
N LEU A 10 7.73 -1.97 -21.74
CA LEU A 10 7.87 -2.34 -20.33
C LEU A 10 8.29 -1.14 -19.47
N GLU A 11 9.29 -0.39 -19.90
CA GLU A 11 9.77 0.79 -19.19
C GLU A 11 8.70 1.87 -19.01
N GLN A 12 7.91 2.13 -20.04
CA GLN A 12 6.79 3.07 -19.94
C GLN A 12 5.74 2.63 -18.93
N MET A 13 5.43 1.32 -18.88
CA MET A 13 4.44 0.77 -17.96
C MET A 13 4.92 0.77 -16.50
N ILE A 14 6.21 0.54 -16.25
CA ILE A 14 6.77 0.50 -14.89
C ILE A 14 7.24 1.87 -14.39
N LYS A 15 7.39 2.88 -15.27
CA LYS A 15 7.75 4.26 -14.92
C LYS A 15 7.03 4.84 -13.69
N PRO A 16 5.70 4.66 -13.49
CA PRO A 16 5.01 5.18 -12.31
C PRO A 16 5.35 4.46 -10.99
N LEU A 17 6.13 3.37 -11.02
CA LEU A 17 6.53 2.64 -9.82
C LEU A 17 7.82 3.20 -9.19
N PRO A 18 7.99 3.04 -7.86
CA PRO A 18 9.25 3.32 -7.18
C PRO A 18 10.44 2.58 -7.81
N THR A 19 11.63 3.18 -7.73
CA THR A 19 12.88 2.62 -8.28
C THR A 19 13.11 1.16 -7.86
N LYS A 20 12.89 0.85 -6.58
CA LYS A 20 13.02 -0.53 -6.05
C LYS A 20 12.12 -1.54 -6.78
N ASP A 21 10.88 -1.16 -7.07
CA ASP A 21 9.92 -2.05 -7.74
C ASP A 21 10.24 -2.20 -9.23
N ARG A 22 10.72 -1.13 -9.87
CA ARG A 22 11.18 -1.17 -11.27
C ARG A 22 12.34 -2.13 -11.45
N ILE A 23 13.34 -2.07 -10.56
CA ILE A 23 14.49 -2.99 -10.56
C ILE A 23 14.01 -4.44 -10.42
N ALA A 24 13.14 -4.71 -9.44
CA ALA A 24 12.62 -6.07 -9.22
C ALA A 24 11.85 -6.64 -10.44
N ILE A 25 11.12 -5.80 -11.19
CA ILE A 25 10.43 -6.23 -12.42
C ILE A 25 11.43 -6.55 -13.54
N ARG A 26 12.51 -5.75 -13.66
CA ARG A 26 13.57 -5.99 -14.66
C ARG A 26 14.32 -7.29 -14.39
N GLU A 27 14.64 -7.57 -13.13
CA GLU A 27 15.39 -8.77 -12.71
C GLU A 27 14.58 -10.07 -12.87
N GLN A 28 13.26 -10.01 -12.76
CA GLN A 28 12.38 -11.19 -12.80
C GLN A 28 12.16 -11.77 -14.20
N GLN A 29 12.68 -11.15 -15.26
CA GLN A 29 12.49 -11.58 -16.64
C GLN A 29 12.86 -13.08 -16.84
N PRO A 30 11.98 -13.90 -17.47
CA PRO A 30 10.71 -13.55 -18.10
C PRO A 30 9.56 -13.34 -17.10
N ILE A 31 8.74 -12.31 -17.35
CA ILE A 31 7.53 -12.05 -16.56
C ILE A 31 6.50 -13.14 -16.88
N THR A 32 6.08 -13.90 -15.87
CA THR A 32 5.06 -14.94 -16.00
C THR A 32 3.70 -14.45 -15.50
N GLU A 33 2.63 -15.06 -16.01
CA GLU A 33 1.26 -14.79 -15.58
C GLU A 33 1.09 -15.02 -14.07
N GLN A 34 1.53 -16.19 -13.60
CA GLN A 34 1.46 -16.57 -12.19
C GLN A 34 2.17 -15.56 -11.28
N TRP A 35 3.33 -15.06 -11.69
CA TRP A 35 4.04 -14.04 -10.91
C TRP A 35 3.26 -12.73 -10.80
N LEU A 36 2.64 -12.27 -11.90
CA LEU A 36 1.81 -11.07 -11.88
C LEU A 36 0.55 -11.27 -11.04
N GLU A 37 -0.10 -12.43 -11.12
CA GLU A 37 -1.26 -12.76 -10.31
C GLU A 37 -0.93 -12.78 -8.81
N ASP A 38 0.21 -13.35 -8.42
CA ASP A 38 0.68 -13.35 -7.04
C ASP A 38 0.96 -11.92 -6.54
N LYS A 39 1.59 -11.08 -7.37
CA LYS A 39 1.83 -9.66 -7.04
C LYS A 39 0.52 -8.90 -6.90
N ILE A 40 -0.45 -9.10 -7.80
CA ILE A 40 -1.79 -8.51 -7.74
C ILE A 40 -2.49 -8.92 -6.45
N LYS A 41 -2.49 -10.22 -6.10
CA LYS A 41 -3.09 -10.74 -4.88
C LYS A 41 -2.45 -10.13 -3.64
N ARG A 42 -1.12 -10.03 -3.62
CA ARG A 42 -0.39 -9.38 -2.53
C ARG A 42 -0.76 -7.90 -2.38
N CYS A 43 -0.80 -7.13 -3.48
CA CYS A 43 -1.16 -5.71 -3.42
C CYS A 43 -2.60 -5.51 -2.92
N LYS A 44 -3.56 -6.32 -3.39
CA LYS A 44 -4.94 -6.30 -2.88
C LYS A 44 -5.00 -6.62 -1.39
N GLY A 45 -4.25 -7.62 -0.93
CA GLY A 45 -4.17 -8.00 0.48
C GLY A 45 -3.63 -6.87 1.36
N LEU A 46 -2.55 -6.20 0.93
CA LEU A 46 -1.98 -5.05 1.62
C LEU A 46 -2.96 -3.87 1.69
N MET A 47 -3.61 -3.55 0.57
CA MET A 47 -4.64 -2.50 0.53
C MET A 47 -5.82 -2.81 1.46
N LYS A 48 -6.27 -4.08 1.51
CA LYS A 48 -7.33 -4.52 2.42
C LYS A 48 -6.89 -4.37 3.88
N ARG A 49 -5.66 -4.80 4.22
CA ARG A 49 -5.12 -4.65 5.58
C ARG A 49 -5.04 -3.18 5.98
N ASP A 50 -4.54 -2.31 5.11
CA ASP A 50 -4.42 -0.88 5.40
C ASP A 50 -5.80 -0.25 5.65
N LEU A 51 -6.86 -0.68 4.94
CA LEU A 51 -8.23 -0.27 5.23
C LEU A 51 -8.74 -0.82 6.57
N TRP A 52 -8.53 -2.12 6.83
CA TRP A 52 -8.98 -2.80 8.04
C TRP A 52 -8.30 -2.30 9.32
N MET A 53 -7.05 -1.84 9.23
CA MET A 53 -6.31 -1.29 10.35
C MET A 53 -6.48 0.23 10.44
N GLY A 54 -6.47 0.91 9.29
CA GLY A 54 -6.52 2.37 9.24
C GLY A 54 -7.88 2.95 9.60
N LEU A 55 -8.99 2.35 9.13
CA LEU A 55 -10.32 2.86 9.43
C LEU A 55 -10.66 2.79 10.93
N PRO A 56 -10.54 1.63 11.62
CA PRO A 56 -10.83 1.57 13.06
C PRO A 56 -9.97 2.52 13.88
N LEU A 57 -8.69 2.65 13.54
CA LEU A 57 -7.77 3.54 14.23
C LEU A 57 -8.15 5.02 14.04
N MET A 58 -8.57 5.39 12.82
CA MET A 58 -9.08 6.73 12.54
C MET A 58 -10.36 7.01 13.32
N PHE A 59 -11.31 6.06 13.37
CA PHE A 59 -12.53 6.20 14.17
C PHE A 59 -12.24 6.32 15.66
N ALA A 60 -11.29 5.54 16.19
CA ALA A 60 -10.88 5.61 17.59
C ALA A 60 -10.27 6.98 17.93
N TYR A 61 -9.41 7.51 17.06
CA TYR A 61 -8.82 8.84 17.23
C TYR A 61 -9.87 9.96 17.14
N LEU A 62 -10.79 9.91 16.17
CA LEU A 62 -11.90 10.85 16.06
C LEU A 62 -12.80 10.82 17.29
N ALA A 63 -13.15 9.63 17.78
CA ALA A 63 -13.96 9.46 18.98
C ALA A 63 -13.25 9.99 20.24
N SER A 64 -11.94 9.74 20.38
CA SER A 64 -11.16 10.24 21.53
C SER A 64 -11.06 11.76 21.51
N MET A 65 -10.85 12.35 20.33
CA MET A 65 -10.81 13.81 20.16
C MET A 65 -12.18 14.45 20.46
N LEU A 66 -13.28 13.85 19.99
CA LEU A 66 -14.62 14.33 20.26
C LEU A 66 -14.94 14.29 21.76
N MET A 67 -14.58 13.20 22.45
CA MET A 67 -14.73 13.10 23.91
C MET A 67 -13.87 14.13 24.64
N ALA A 68 -12.63 14.38 24.19
CA ALA A 68 -11.76 15.39 24.80
C ALA A 68 -12.37 16.80 24.69
N TYR A 69 -12.95 17.12 23.53
CA TYR A 69 -13.59 18.41 23.28
C TYR A 69 -14.81 18.65 24.17
N PHE A 70 -15.66 17.65 24.38
CA PHE A 70 -16.87 17.79 25.20
C PHE A 70 -16.65 17.62 26.70
N SER A 71 -15.61 16.89 27.13
CA SER A 71 -15.42 16.56 28.55
C SER A 71 -14.44 17.48 29.30
N ASN A 72 -13.65 18.30 28.60
CA ASN A 72 -12.62 19.17 29.19
C ASN A 72 -11.69 18.43 30.19
N GLN A 73 -11.53 17.11 30.01
CA GLN A 73 -10.76 16.24 30.90
C GLN A 73 -9.36 15.98 30.35
N ASN A 74 -8.34 16.22 31.18
CA ASN A 74 -6.94 15.91 30.89
C ASN A 74 -6.69 14.43 30.52
N ILE A 75 -7.55 13.51 30.97
CA ILE A 75 -7.44 12.07 30.69
C ILE A 75 -7.69 11.77 29.20
N ALA A 76 -8.66 12.44 28.57
CA ALA A 76 -8.96 12.27 27.16
C ALA A 76 -7.83 12.81 26.26
N ASN A 77 -7.09 13.81 26.73
CA ASN A 77 -5.88 14.30 26.05
C ASN A 77 -4.77 13.24 26.05
N ASN A 78 -4.49 12.58 27.17
CA ASN A 78 -3.44 11.57 27.25
C ASN A 78 -3.75 10.35 26.35
N ILE A 79 -4.99 9.86 26.35
CA ILE A 79 -5.43 8.74 25.49
C ILE A 79 -5.29 9.13 24.00
N THR A 80 -5.69 10.35 23.63
CA THR A 80 -5.59 10.83 22.25
C THR A 80 -4.14 10.91 21.77
N VAL A 81 -3.23 11.39 22.63
CA VAL A 81 -1.78 11.42 22.33
C VAL A 81 -1.23 10.00 22.19
N SER A 82 -1.56 9.07 23.09
CA SER A 82 -1.10 7.68 23.00
C SER A 82 -1.62 6.97 21.75
N LEU A 83 -2.89 7.14 21.38
CA LEU A 83 -3.46 6.62 20.13
C LEU A 83 -2.76 7.24 18.91
N GLY A 84 -2.48 8.54 18.95
CA GLY A 84 -1.71 9.22 17.91
C GLY A 84 -0.32 8.62 17.72
N VAL A 85 0.45 8.42 18.79
CA VAL A 85 1.79 7.83 18.72
C VAL A 85 1.75 6.40 18.19
N LEU A 86 0.82 5.57 18.66
CA LEU A 86 0.65 4.20 18.17
C LEU A 86 0.26 4.17 16.68
N ALA A 87 -0.62 5.09 16.27
CA ALA A 87 -1.00 5.24 14.87
C ALA A 87 0.19 5.65 14.00
N PHE A 88 0.91 6.70 14.38
CA PHE A 88 2.08 7.15 13.63
C PHE A 88 3.16 6.07 13.55
N GLY A 89 3.43 5.35 14.64
CA GLY A 89 4.38 4.24 14.65
C GLY A 89 3.97 3.12 13.71
N TYR A 90 2.72 2.65 13.80
CA TYR A 90 2.19 1.62 12.91
C TYR A 90 2.19 2.06 11.44
N PHE A 91 1.63 3.23 11.12
CA PHE A 91 1.57 3.74 9.76
C PHE A 91 2.96 3.97 9.18
N GLY A 92 3.89 4.53 9.95
CA GLY A 92 5.28 4.70 9.55
C GLY A 92 5.91 3.37 9.17
N TYR A 93 5.89 2.39 10.08
CA TYR A 93 6.40 1.04 9.81
C TYR A 93 5.78 0.40 8.56
N THR A 94 4.46 0.52 8.42
CA THR A 94 3.70 -0.09 7.32
C THR A 94 4.04 0.55 5.97
N VAL A 95 4.19 1.87 5.93
CA VAL A 95 4.60 2.63 4.74
C VAL A 95 6.03 2.29 4.32
N PHE A 96 6.97 2.19 5.27
CA PHE A 96 8.36 1.85 4.95
C PHE A 96 8.54 0.39 4.51
N THR A 97 7.82 -0.55 5.13
CA THR A 97 7.99 -1.99 4.84
C THR A 97 7.20 -2.46 3.63
N THR A 98 5.94 -2.03 3.51
CA THR A 98 5.00 -2.55 2.51
C THR A 98 4.56 -1.52 1.48
N GLY A 99 4.89 -0.24 1.68
CA GLY A 99 4.37 0.87 0.89
C GLY A 99 2.98 1.29 1.37
N SER A 100 2.61 2.54 1.12
CA SER A 100 1.28 3.06 1.46
C SER A 100 0.19 2.42 0.59
N TYR A 101 -1.06 2.56 1.02
CA TYR A 101 -2.23 2.21 0.22
C TYR A 101 -2.14 2.76 -1.21
N GLY A 102 -1.76 4.04 -1.37
CA GLY A 102 -1.60 4.69 -2.67
C GLY A 102 -0.52 4.04 -3.55
N THR A 103 0.62 3.68 -2.95
CA THR A 103 1.69 2.95 -3.65
C THR A 103 1.22 1.57 -4.10
N ASN A 104 0.52 0.84 -3.22
CA ASN A 104 -0.02 -0.48 -3.54
C ASN A 104 -1.12 -0.42 -4.62
N ARG A 105 -1.92 0.65 -4.65
CA ARG A 105 -2.89 0.91 -5.72
C ARG A 105 -2.21 1.17 -7.08
N LYS A 106 -1.12 1.94 -7.10
CA LYS A 106 -0.33 2.15 -8.32
C LYS A 106 0.31 0.85 -8.82
N ARG A 107 0.92 0.08 -7.91
CA ARG A 107 1.48 -1.26 -8.20
C ARG A 107 0.44 -2.17 -8.82
N LEU A 108 -0.75 -2.25 -8.21
CA LEU A 108 -1.87 -3.04 -8.72
C LEU A 108 -2.22 -2.67 -10.16
N GLY A 109 -2.37 -1.39 -10.46
CA GLY A 109 -2.69 -0.92 -11.81
C GLY A 109 -1.62 -1.31 -12.84
N VAL A 110 -0.33 -1.17 -12.49
CA VAL A 110 0.77 -1.58 -13.38
C VAL A 110 0.79 -3.09 -13.59
N TYR A 111 0.65 -3.90 -12.53
CA TYR A 111 0.65 -5.36 -12.67
C TYR A 111 -0.54 -5.88 -13.46
N GLN A 112 -1.73 -5.27 -13.30
CA GLN A 112 -2.90 -5.59 -14.13
C GLN A 112 -2.69 -5.22 -15.59
N ALA A 113 -2.12 -4.04 -15.87
CA ALA A 113 -1.79 -3.64 -17.23
C ALA A 113 -0.78 -4.61 -17.87
N LEU A 114 0.26 -5.02 -17.14
CA LEU A 114 1.23 -6.02 -17.61
C LEU A 114 0.56 -7.38 -17.85
N LEU A 115 -0.37 -7.79 -16.98
CA LEU A 115 -1.07 -9.06 -17.11
C LEU A 115 -1.93 -9.10 -18.39
N ASN A 116 -2.63 -7.99 -18.67
CA ASN A 116 -3.46 -7.86 -19.86
C ASN A 116 -2.66 -7.88 -21.16
N GLU A 117 -1.41 -7.42 -21.13
CA GLU A 117 -0.52 -7.41 -22.29
C GLU A 117 0.11 -8.78 -22.59
N ILE A 118 0.30 -9.61 -21.56
CA ILE A 118 0.88 -10.94 -21.72
C ILE A 118 -0.17 -12.03 -22.01
N LYS A 119 -1.42 -11.84 -21.56
CA LYS A 119 -2.57 -12.67 -21.97
C LYS A 119 -2.76 -12.60 -23.48
#